data_AF-A0A963LXM6-F1
#
_entry.id   AF-A0A963LXM6-F1
#
_cell.length_a   1.000
_cell.length_b   1.000
_cell.length_c   1.000
_cell.angle_alpha   90.00
_cell.angle_beta   90.00
_cell.angle_gamma   90.00
#
_symmetry.space_group_name_H-M   'P 1'
#
loop_
_entity.id
_entity.type
_entity.pdbx_description
1 polymer ?
#
loop_
_entity_poly.entity_id
_entity_poly.type
_entity_poly.pdbx_seq_one_letter_code
_entity_poly.pdbx_strand_id
1 'polypeptide(L)' 'LLPHGGHLINLHIVAGLGLGGCEVYPGVFQPFGGYSAGCMVSQGHALPTAAPGFGLEEKPELKDVIASLLSRAQ' A
#
# COMPACT_ATOMS: atom_id res chain seq x y z
N LEU A 1 10.56 13.04 -7.97
CA LEU A 1 9.20 13.29 -7.45
C LEU A 1 8.99 12.45 -6.20
N LEU A 2 8.30 12.99 -5.20
CA LEU A 2 7.96 12.33 -3.93
C LEU A 2 6.45 12.40 -3.71
N PRO A 3 5.66 11.41 -4.17
CA PRO A 3 4.21 11.46 -4.05
C PRO A 3 3.75 11.43 -2.59
N HIS A 4 2.84 12.35 -2.25
CA HIS A 4 2.09 12.36 -0.99
C HIS A 4 1.03 11.25 -0.96
N GLY A 5 0.69 10.74 0.23
CA GLY A 5 -0.52 9.92 0.44
C GLY A 5 -0.29 8.58 1.13
N GLY A 6 0.95 8.10 1.25
CA GLY A 6 1.26 7.01 2.18
C GLY A 6 0.63 5.64 1.90
N HIS A 7 0.15 5.39 0.67
CA HIS A 7 -0.59 4.19 0.27
C HIS A 7 0.17 3.31 -0.74
N LEU A 8 -0.20 2.03 -0.83
CA LEU A 8 0.47 1.02 -1.66
C LEU A 8 0.65 1.43 -3.13
N ILE A 9 -0.31 2.16 -3.71
CA ILE A 9 -0.21 2.65 -5.09
C ILE A 9 1.03 3.55 -5.29
N ASN A 10 1.36 4.41 -4.32
CA ASN A 10 2.55 5.27 -4.43
C ASN A 10 3.84 4.45 -4.41
N LEU A 11 3.89 3.41 -3.58
CA LEU A 11 5.04 2.49 -3.51
C LEU A 11 5.28 1.82 -4.87
N HIS A 12 4.22 1.36 -5.53
CA HIS A 12 4.28 0.77 -6.87
C HIS A 12 4.71 1.79 -7.94
N ILE A 13 4.17 3.01 -7.93
CA ILE A 13 4.56 4.07 -8.88
C ILE A 13 6.04 4.42 -8.72
N VAL A 14 6.51 4.58 -7.47
CA VAL A 14 7.90 4.92 -7.18
C VAL A 14 8.85 3.81 -7.62
N ALA A 15 8.52 2.56 -7.28
CA ALA A 15 9.34 1.41 -7.65
C ALA A 15 9.34 1.15 -9.16
N GLY A 16 8.19 1.22 -9.81
CA GLY A 16 8.03 0.91 -11.23
C GLY A 16 8.57 1.99 -12.17
N LEU A 17 8.53 3.26 -11.76
CA LEU A 17 9.00 4.39 -12.58
C LEU A 17 10.37 4.93 -12.15
N GLY A 18 11.00 4.34 -11.14
CA GLY A 18 12.31 4.79 -10.64
C GLY A 18 12.28 6.20 -10.05
N LEU A 19 11.25 6.53 -9.27
CA LEU A 19 11.17 7.83 -8.58
C LEU A 19 12.01 7.81 -7.29
N GLY A 20 12.12 8.97 -6.63
CA GLY A 20 13.00 9.15 -5.47
C GLY A 20 12.48 8.55 -4.16
N GLY A 21 11.19 8.26 -4.04
CA GLY A 21 10.56 7.82 -2.80
C GLY A 21 9.09 8.23 -2.70
N CYS A 22 8.41 7.80 -1.64
CA CYS A 22 7.09 8.29 -1.26
C CYS A 22 6.93 8.28 0.25
N GLU A 23 5.93 9.01 0.74
CA GLU A 23 5.54 8.97 2.14
C GLU A 23 4.99 7.58 2.53
N VAL A 24 5.03 7.31 3.83
CA VAL A 24 4.35 6.18 4.48
C VAL A 24 3.82 6.65 5.83
N TYR A 25 2.66 6.15 6.24
CA TYR A 25 2.01 6.55 7.49
C TYR A 25 1.85 5.37 8.47
N PRO A 26 2.91 4.96 9.19
CA PRO A 26 2.79 3.98 10.25
C PRO A 26 1.88 4.52 11.37
N GLY A 27 0.80 3.81 11.67
CA GLY A 27 -0.07 4.09 12.82
C GLY A 27 -1.15 5.15 12.62
N VAL A 28 -1.27 5.79 11.45
CA VAL A 28 -2.38 6.72 11.14
C VAL A 28 -3.04 6.37 9.82
N PHE A 29 -4.30 6.80 9.66
CA PHE A 29 -5.15 6.53 8.48
C PHE A 29 -5.41 5.04 8.18
N GLN A 30 -5.34 4.18 9.20
CA GLN A 30 -5.74 2.78 9.07
C GLN A 30 -7.22 2.64 8.66
N PRO A 31 -7.58 1.62 7.85
CA PRO A 31 -6.71 0.55 7.33
C PRO A 31 -5.93 0.91 6.05
N PHE A 32 -6.12 2.11 5.50
CA PHE A 32 -5.57 2.51 4.19
C PHE A 32 -4.12 2.98 4.23
N GLY A 33 -3.69 3.57 5.35
CA GLY A 33 -2.32 4.01 5.56
C GLY A 33 -1.35 2.84 5.77
N GLY A 34 -0.11 3.02 5.32
CA GLY A 34 0.95 2.04 5.51
C GLY A 34 0.83 0.81 4.61
N TYR A 35 1.83 -0.06 4.68
CA TYR A 35 1.97 -1.22 3.79
C TYR A 35 1.71 -2.54 4.51
N SER A 36 1.64 -3.63 3.75
CA SER A 36 1.69 -4.97 4.34
C SER A 36 3.07 -5.20 4.98
N ALA A 37 3.15 -6.13 5.93
CA ALA A 37 4.43 -6.49 6.57
C ALA A 37 5.47 -6.97 5.55
N GLY A 38 5.03 -7.56 4.43
CA GLY A 38 5.90 -8.02 3.35
C GLY A 38 6.59 -6.90 2.56
N CYS A 39 6.10 -5.66 2.64
CA CYS A 39 6.70 -4.54 1.90
C CYS A 39 7.94 -3.93 2.56
N MET A 40 8.15 -4.16 3.85
CA MET A 40 9.21 -3.50 4.61
C MET A 40 10.52 -4.28 4.52
N VAL A 41 11.60 -3.61 4.09
CA VAL A 41 12.92 -4.24 3.97
C VAL A 41 13.79 -3.86 5.17
N SER A 42 14.35 -2.65 5.21
CA SER A 42 15.10 -2.07 6.35
C SER A 42 15.56 -0.64 6.02
N GLN A 43 16.07 0.10 7.01
CA GLN A 43 16.77 1.39 6.82
C GLN A 43 15.98 2.42 5.98
N GLY A 44 14.67 2.54 6.23
CA GLY A 44 13.81 3.47 5.49
C GLY A 44 13.46 3.04 4.06
N HIS A 45 13.79 1.80 3.66
CA HIS A 45 13.46 1.25 2.35
C HIS A 45 12.29 0.26 2.44
N ALA A 46 11.42 0.35 1.44
CA ALA A 46 10.31 -0.55 1.22
C ALA A 46 10.25 -0.93 -0.26
N LEU A 47 9.74 -2.13 -0.56
CA LEU A 47 9.50 -2.61 -1.91
C LEU A 47 8.10 -3.23 -1.97
N PRO A 48 7.38 -3.13 -3.11
CA PRO A 48 6.20 -3.95 -3.32
C PRO A 48 6.53 -5.44 -3.16
N THR A 49 5.56 -6.23 -2.71
CA THR A 49 5.66 -7.68 -2.72
C THR A 49 5.45 -8.21 -4.14
N ALA A 50 5.56 -9.53 -4.32
CA ALA A 50 5.23 -10.21 -5.57
C ALA A 50 3.72 -10.46 -5.74
N ALA A 51 2.86 -9.96 -4.85
CA ALA A 51 1.42 -10.14 -4.96
C ALA A 51 0.88 -9.49 -6.26
N PRO A 52 -0.11 -10.12 -6.92
CA PRO A 52 -0.75 -9.53 -8.09
C PRO A 52 -1.37 -8.16 -7.80
N GLY A 53 -1.32 -7.26 -8.78
CA GLY A 53 -1.90 -5.92 -8.65
C GLY A 53 -1.16 -5.06 -7.63
N PHE A 54 -1.91 -4.37 -6.77
CA PHE A 54 -1.33 -3.46 -5.77
C PHE A 54 -1.04 -4.12 -4.41
N GLY A 55 -1.31 -5.43 -4.25
CA GLY A 55 -1.11 -6.16 -2.99
C GLY A 55 -2.11 -5.77 -1.88
N LEU A 56 -3.34 -5.39 -2.24
CA LEU A 56 -4.36 -5.02 -1.25
C LEU A 56 -4.77 -6.21 -0.37
N GLU A 57 -4.75 -7.41 -0.96
CA GLU A 57 -5.09 -8.69 -0.32
C GLU A 57 -4.11 -9.06 0.80
N GLU A 58 -2.90 -8.51 0.79
CA GLU A 58 -1.89 -8.71 1.83
C GLU A 58 -2.03 -7.74 3.01
N LYS A 59 -3.05 -6.86 3.01
CA LYS A 59 -3.47 -6.07 4.17
C LYS A 59 -4.81 -6.61 4.67
N PRO A 60 -4.82 -7.55 5.64
CA PRO A 60 -6.05 -8.17 6.14
C PRO A 60 -7.09 -7.15 6.62
N GLU A 61 -6.65 -6.01 7.13
CA GLU A 61 -7.50 -4.93 7.62
C GLU A 61 -8.32 -4.25 6.51
N LEU A 62 -7.92 -4.39 5.25
CA LEU A 62 -8.69 -3.90 4.09
C LEU A 62 -9.79 -4.87 3.64
N LYS A 63 -9.72 -6.14 4.04
CA LYS A 63 -10.60 -7.21 3.53
C LYS A 63 -12.08 -6.86 3.71
N ASP A 64 -12.47 -6.46 4.91
CA ASP A 64 -13.88 -6.19 5.24
C ASP A 64 -14.39 -4.93 4.53
N VAL A 65 -13.53 -3.92 4.35
CA VAL A 65 -13.85 -2.69 3.63
C VAL A 65 -14.10 -2.99 2.14
N ILE A 66 -13.23 -3.78 1.52
CA ILE A 66 -13.37 -4.18 0.12
C ILE A 66 -14.63 -5.04 -0.06
N ALA A 67 -14.86 -6.02 0.81
CA ALA A 67 -16.05 -6.87 0.77
C ALA A 67 -17.35 -6.05 0.88
N SER A 68 -17.38 -5.05 1.77
CA SER A 68 -18.52 -4.12 1.92
C SER A 68 -18.80 -3.31 0.64
N LEU A 69 -17.76 -2.89 -0.09
CA LEU A 69 -17.94 -2.18 -1.37
C LEU A 69 -18.49 -3.11 -2.46
N LEU A 70 -17.99 -4.35 -2.52
CA LEU A 70 -18.46 -5.34 -3.49
C LEU A 70 -19.92 -5.75 -3.25
N SER A 71 -20.33 -5.90 -1.99
CA SER A 71 -21.73 -6.23 -1.67
C SER A 71 -22.71 -5.09 -1.95
N ARG A 72 -22.22 -3.84 -2.01
CA ARG A 72 -23.04 -2.66 -2.36
C ARG A 72 -23.16 -2.44 -3.87
N ALA A 73 -22.30 -3.09 -4.66
CA ALA A 73 -22.29 -3.01 -6.11
C ALA A 73 -23.17 -4.09 -6.78
N GLN A 74 -23.80 -4.95 -5.97
CA GLN A 74 -24.79 -5.96 -6.36
C GLN A 74 -26.21 -5.44 -6.08
#